data_AF-A0A356GCF8-F1
#
_entry.id   AF-A0A356GCF8-F1
#
_cell.length_a   1.000
_cell.length_b   1.000
_cell.length_c   1.000
_cell.angle_alpha   90.00
_cell.angle_beta   90.00
_cell.angle_gamma   90.00
#
_symmetry.space_group_name_H-M   'P 1'
#
loop_
_entity.id
_entity.type
_entity.pdbx_description
1 polymer ?
#
loop_
_entity_poly.entity_id
_entity_poly.type
_entity_poly.pdbx_seq_one_letter_code
_entity_poly.pdbx_strand_id
1 'polypeptide(L)' 'MKLRDWTEKWLTEYMVNLIRPETIANYRRESELHIYPYIGDYPISKITTIQIQRMYNDLRENGRKSCIEK' A
#
# COMPACT_ATOMS: atom_id res chain seq x y z
N MET A 1 14.48 -3.91 4.52
CA MET A 1 13.07 -3.72 4.90
C MET A 1 12.28 -3.44 3.63
N LYS A 2 11.23 -4.23 3.35
CA LYS A 2 10.35 -3.99 2.21
C LYS A 2 9.34 -2.90 2.54
N LEU A 3 8.71 -2.31 1.52
CA LEU A 3 7.66 -1.32 1.73
C LEU A 3 6.51 -1.88 2.54
N ARG A 4 6.03 -3.09 2.21
CA ARG A 4 4.94 -3.75 2.94
C ARG A 4 5.24 -3.86 4.43
N ASP A 5 6.44 -4.36 4.77
CA ASP A 5 6.86 -4.54 6.17
C ASP A 5 6.87 -3.21 6.94
N TRP A 6 7.37 -2.15 6.30
CA TRP A 6 7.43 -0.84 6.92
C TRP A 6 6.06 -0.20 7.10
N THR A 7 5.19 -0.31 6.11
CA THR A 7 3.82 0.22 6.20
C THR A 7 3.06 -0.49 7.32
N GLU A 8 3.17 -1.82 7.43
CA GLU A 8 2.55 -2.56 8.53
C GLU A 8 3.11 -2.16 9.88
N LYS A 9 4.44 -2.01 10.00
CA LYS A 9 5.07 -1.51 11.21
C LYS A 9 4.56 -0.12 11.58
N TRP A 10 4.50 0.79 10.61
CA TRP A 10 4.05 2.17 10.82
C TRP A 10 2.60 2.21 11.32
N LEU A 11 1.70 1.44 10.69
CA LEU A 11 0.29 1.37 11.07
C LEU A 11 0.07 0.70 12.43
N THR A 12 0.81 -0.37 12.75
CA THR A 12 0.64 -1.15 13.98
C THR A 12 1.30 -0.53 15.20
N GLU A 13 2.49 0.04 15.06
CA GLU A 13 3.28 0.51 16.21
C GLU A 13 3.09 2.00 16.48
N TYR A 14 2.97 2.82 15.42
CA TYR A 14 2.98 4.28 15.57
C TYR A 14 1.57 4.87 15.48
N MET A 15 0.73 4.36 14.58
CA MET A 15 -0.57 4.97 14.29
C MET A 15 -1.75 4.38 15.07
N VAL A 16 -1.58 3.19 15.68
CA VAL A 16 -2.67 2.43 16.33
C VAL A 16 -3.42 3.21 17.41
N ASN A 17 -2.74 4.12 18.12
CA ASN A 17 -3.34 4.94 19.18
C ASN A 17 -3.76 6.35 18.71
N LEU A 18 -3.41 6.73 17.49
CA LEU A 18 -3.66 8.05 16.93
C LEU A 18 -4.85 8.08 15.97
N ILE A 19 -5.15 6.93 15.35
CA ILE A 19 -6.11 6.81 14.26
C ILE A 19 -7.16 5.76 14.64
N ARG A 20 -8.42 5.98 14.22
CA ARG A 20 -9.49 5.00 14.45
C ARG A 20 -9.15 3.66 13.79
N PRO A 21 -9.46 2.51 14.43
CA PRO A 21 -9.18 1.19 13.86
C PRO A 21 -9.74 1.00 12.45
N GLU A 22 -10.92 1.54 12.17
CA GLU A 22 -11.55 1.48 10.85
C GLU A 22 -10.74 2.20 9.77
N THR A 23 -10.20 3.38 10.09
CA THR A 23 -9.34 4.12 9.16
C THR A 23 -8.04 3.37 8.89
N ILE A 24 -7.45 2.73 9.91
CA ILE A 24 -6.27 1.86 9.73
C ILE A 24 -6.61 0.67 8.83
N ALA A 25 -7.76 0.02 9.05
CA ALA A 25 -8.21 -1.09 8.22
C ALA A 25 -8.41 -0.67 6.76
N ASN A 26 -8.99 0.51 6.52
CA ASN A 26 -9.11 1.06 5.17
C ASN A 26 -7.73 1.32 4.54
N TYR A 27 -6.78 1.92 5.26
CA TYR A 27 -5.43 2.13 4.72
C TYR A 27 -4.70 0.82 4.38
N ARG A 28 -4.86 -0.23 5.19
CA ARG A 28 -4.34 -1.57 4.85
C ARG A 28 -4.96 -2.10 3.57
N ARG A 29 -6.29 -2.09 3.48
CA ARG A 29 -7.03 -2.55 2.30
C ARG A 29 -6.62 -1.81 1.03
N GLU A 30 -6.53 -0.48 1.09
CA GLU A 30 -6.08 0.33 -0.05
C GLU A 30 -4.64 -0.02 -0.45
N SER A 31 -3.77 -0.24 0.53
CA SER A 31 -2.39 -0.65 0.28
C SER A 31 -2.31 -2.04 -0.34
N GLU A 32 -3.08 -3.01 0.14
CA GLU A 32 -3.15 -4.37 -0.38
C GLU A 32 -3.67 -4.44 -1.82
N LEU A 33 -4.66 -3.60 -2.15
CA LEU A 33 -5.28 -3.60 -3.47
C LEU A 33 -4.46 -2.85 -4.52
N HIS A 34 -3.84 -1.73 -4.13
CA HIS A 34 -3.34 -0.76 -5.09
C HIS A 34 -1.83 -0.51 -5.01
N ILE A 35 -1.17 -0.81 -3.89
CA ILE A 35 0.25 -0.48 -3.69
C ILE A 35 1.09 -1.75 -3.68
N TYR A 36 0.72 -2.70 -2.82
CA TYR A 36 1.50 -3.90 -2.58
C TYR A 36 1.68 -4.80 -3.80
N PRO A 37 0.70 -4.95 -4.72
CA PRO A 37 0.87 -5.76 -5.93
C PRO A 37 2.00 -5.25 -6.85
N TYR A 38 2.32 -3.95 -6.76
CA TYR A 38 3.30 -3.31 -7.65
C TYR A 38 4.65 -3.11 -6.99
N ILE A 39 4.66 -2.56 -5.77
CA ILE A 39 5.88 -2.10 -5.10
C ILE A 39 6.04 -2.61 -3.66
N GLY A 40 5.08 -3.39 -3.14
CA GLY A 40 5.09 -3.86 -1.75
C GLY A 40 6.30 -4.70 -1.39
N ASP A 41 6.76 -5.55 -2.31
CA ASP A 41 7.88 -6.46 -2.10
C ASP A 41 9.25 -5.85 -2.35
N TYR A 42 9.30 -4.60 -2.82
CA TYR A 42 10.56 -3.92 -3.06
C TYR A 42 11.15 -3.38 -1.75
N PRO A 43 12.48 -3.44 -1.59
CA PRO A 43 13.15 -2.67 -0.55
C PRO A 43 12.83 -1.19 -0.71
N ILE A 44 12.47 -0.50 0.38
CA ILE A 44 12.08 0.93 0.34
C ILE A 44 13.14 1.78 -0.36
N SER A 45 14.42 1.49 -0.07
CA SER A 45 15.58 2.18 -0.65
C SER A 45 15.79 1.95 -2.15
N LYS A 46 15.03 1.05 -2.77
CA LYS A 46 15.15 0.66 -4.18
C LYS A 46 13.92 1.03 -5.01
N ILE A 47 12.89 1.59 -4.38
CA ILE A 47 11.70 2.08 -5.08
C ILE A 47 12.10 3.31 -5.90
N THR A 48 11.80 3.26 -7.18
CA THR A 48 12.10 4.34 -8.14
C THR A 48 10.82 5.08 -8.53
N THR A 49 10.98 6.32 -8.99
CA THR A 49 9.86 7.14 -9.50
C THR A 49 9.16 6.48 -10.68
N ILE A 50 9.89 5.77 -11.54
CA ILE A 50 9.34 5.06 -12.70
C ILE A 50 8.40 3.93 -12.26
N GLN A 51 8.74 3.19 -11.20
CA GLN A 51 7.87 2.13 -10.67
C GLN A 51 6.55 2.70 -10.13
N ILE A 52 6.64 3.82 -9.40
CA ILE A 52 5.46 4.54 -8.89
C ILE A 52 4.60 5.05 -10.05
N GLN A 53 5.21 5.65 -11.07
CA GLN A 53 4.48 6.15 -12.24
C GLN A 53 3.78 5.02 -13.01
N ARG A 54 4.45 3.88 -13.19
CA ARG A 54 3.85 2.70 -13.83
C ARG A 54 2.66 2.18 -13.05
N MET A 55 2.76 2.08 -11.73
CA MET A 55 1.63 1.72 -10.86
C MET A 55 0.44 2.66 -11.06
N TYR A 56 0.65 3.98 -11.03
CA TYR A 56 -0.44 4.94 -11.25
C TYR A 56 -1.05 4.86 -12.65
N ASN A 57 -0.24 4.65 -13.68
CA ASN A 57 -0.74 4.49 -15.05
C ASN A 57 -1.61 3.23 -15.17
N ASP A 58 -1.16 2.12 -14.59
CA ASP A 58 -1.90 0.85 -14.60
C ASP A 58 -3.23 0.96 -13.84
N LEU A 59 -3.23 1.60 -12.66
CA LEU A 59 -4.46 1.86 -11.89
C LEU A 59 -5.43 2.80 -12.62
N ARG A 60 -4.91 3.74 -13.43
CA ARG A 60 -5.73 4.64 -14.24
C ARG A 60 -6.39 3.89 -15.40
N GLU A 61 -5.67 2.97 -16.03
CA GLU A 61 -6.14 2.25 -17.21
C GLU A 61 -7.09 1.10 -16.85
N ASN A 62 -6.80 0.38 -15.76
CA ASN A 62 -7.59 -0.79 -15.33
C ASN A 62 -8.64 -0.46 -14.25
N GLY A 63 -8.67 0.78 -13.77
CA GLY A 63 -9.56 1.22 -12.70
C GLY A 63 -9.09 0.82 -11.31
N ARG A 64 -9.68 1.44 -10.28
CA ARG A 64 -9.41 1.11 -8.88
C ARG A 64 -10.21 -0.13 -8.48
N LYS A 65 -9.55 -1.09 -7.84
CA LYS A 65 -10.19 -2.28 -7.30
C LYS A 65 -10.91 -1.90 -6.02
N SER A 66 -12.22 -2.15 -5.97
CA SER A 66 -13.01 -1.90 -4.77
C SER A 66 -13.01 -3.10 -3.82
N CYS A 67 -12.65 -4.31 -4.26
CA CYS A 67 -12.72 -5.52 -3.43
C CYS A 67 -11.44 -6.34 -3.53
N ILE A 68 -11.03 -6.94 -2.41
CA ILE A 68 -10.02 -8.01 -2.40
C ILE A 68 -10.75 -9.27 -2.84
N GLU A 69 -10.41 -9.81 -4.01
CA GLU A 69 -10.92 -11.12 -4.44
C GLU A 69 -10.46 -12.16 -3.40
N LYS A 70 -11.43 -12.89 -2.82
CA LYS A 70 -11.22 -13.86 -1.74
C LYS A 70 -10.81 -15.23 -2.27
#